data_AF-B7HL92-F1
#
_entry.id   AF-B7HL92-F1
#
_cell.length_a   1.000
_cell.length_b   1.000
_cell.length_c   1.000
_cell.angle_alpha   90.00
_cell.angle_beta   90.00
_cell.angle_gamma   90.00
#
_symmetry.space_group_name_H-M   'P 1'
#
loop_
_entity.id
_entity.type
_entity.pdbx_description
1 polymer ?
#
loop_
_entity_poly.entity_id
_entity_poly.type
_entity_poly.pdbx_seq_one_letter_code
_entity_poly.pdbx_strand_id
1 'polypeptide(L)'
;MTKTKWLVGGVVTSLMTGTLFGCAQDLPPKPNDKSCADWDWDDELGVWQCDDSSSGYRGHYFYGGRYYQNKSTFKNSSAFKSYQSSAEFKGGIGSGSKGGFGG
;
A
#
# COMPACT_ATOMS: atom_id res chain seq x y z
N MET A 1 45.66 28.27 0.97
CA MET A 1 44.36 28.92 1.21
C MET A 1 43.24 28.02 0.67
N THR A 2 42.04 28.17 1.23
CA THR A 2 40.96 27.18 1.37
C THR A 2 40.15 26.85 0.11
N LYS A 3 39.87 25.54 -0.05
CA LYS A 3 38.67 24.87 -0.58
C LYS A 3 37.59 25.75 -1.25
N THR A 4 37.22 25.42 -2.48
CA THR A 4 35.94 25.85 -3.07
C THR A 4 35.16 24.65 -3.58
N LYS A 5 34.32 24.10 -2.70
CA LYS A 5 33.14 23.29 -3.05
C LYS A 5 32.14 24.23 -3.72
N TRP A 6 31.75 23.94 -4.96
CA TRP A 6 30.52 24.48 -5.55
C TRP A 6 29.56 23.34 -5.81
N LEU A 7 28.68 23.11 -4.83
CA LEU A 7 27.43 22.37 -4.99
C LEU A 7 26.35 23.42 -5.21
N VAL A 8 25.88 23.55 -6.45
CA VAL A 8 24.64 24.23 -6.82
C VAL A 8 24.02 23.31 -7.86
N GLY A 9 22.84 22.72 -7.66
CA GLY A 9 21.66 23.29 -7.04
C GLY A 9 20.62 23.27 -8.16
N GLY A 10 19.76 22.25 -8.17
CA GLY A 10 18.79 22.11 -9.24
C GLY A 10 18.20 20.71 -9.37
N VAL A 11 17.41 20.30 -8.39
CA VAL A 11 16.27 19.42 -8.66
C VAL A 11 15.04 20.12 -8.11
N VAL A 12 14.30 20.71 -9.04
CA VAL A 12 12.93 21.15 -8.86
C VAL A 12 12.10 19.88 -8.82
N THR A 13 11.49 19.57 -7.68
CA THR A 13 10.35 18.66 -7.65
C THR A 13 9.32 19.20 -6.66
N SER A 14 8.46 20.05 -7.23
CA SER A 14 7.06 20.23 -6.90
C SER A 14 6.66 19.95 -5.44
N LEU A 15 6.67 21.00 -4.63
CA LEU A 15 5.90 21.04 -3.38
C LEU A 15 4.42 20.95 -3.77
N MET A 16 3.84 19.75 -3.68
CA MET A 16 2.40 19.56 -3.73
C MET A 16 1.81 20.16 -2.46
N THR A 17 1.34 21.40 -2.57
CA THR A 17 0.53 22.08 -1.58
C THR A 17 -0.85 21.41 -1.55
N GLY A 18 -1.06 20.49 -0.61
CA GLY A 18 -2.34 19.86 -0.31
C GLY A 18 -2.72 20.15 1.15
N THR A 19 -3.88 20.75 1.34
CA THR A 19 -4.39 21.37 2.56
C THR A 19 -4.46 20.46 3.80
N LEU A 20 -4.12 21.08 4.94
CA LEU A 20 -4.27 20.60 6.32
C LEU A 20 -5.70 20.15 6.66
N PHE A 21 -5.94 18.85 6.86
CA PHE A 21 -6.85 18.26 7.88
C PHE A 21 -6.55 16.74 7.99
N GLY A 22 -5.95 16.30 9.10
CA GLY A 22 -5.97 14.90 9.60
C GLY A 22 -5.43 13.77 8.71
N CYS A 23 -4.24 13.24 9.04
CA CYS A 23 -3.75 11.89 8.70
C CYS A 23 -4.37 11.21 7.45
N ALA A 24 -4.15 11.76 6.25
CA ALA A 24 -4.52 11.06 5.03
C ALA A 24 -3.64 9.80 4.92
N GLN A 25 -4.23 8.64 5.21
CA GLN A 25 -3.58 7.35 4.97
C GLN A 25 -3.19 7.30 3.50
N ASP A 26 -1.88 7.16 3.22
CA ASP A 26 -1.31 6.98 1.88
C ASP A 26 -1.70 5.60 1.34
N LEU A 27 -2.99 5.44 1.04
CA LEU A 27 -3.55 4.19 0.57
C LEU A 27 -3.17 4.00 -0.91
N PRO A 28 -2.75 2.79 -1.31
CA PRO A 28 -2.46 2.51 -2.71
C PRO A 28 -3.73 2.67 -3.55
N PRO A 29 -3.63 2.95 -4.86
CA PRO A 29 -4.82 3.09 -5.69
C PRO A 29 -5.67 1.82 -5.66
N LYS A 30 -6.99 2.00 -5.74
CA LYS A 30 -7.95 0.89 -5.83
C LYS A 30 -7.64 0.03 -7.07
N PRO A 31 -7.86 -1.29 -7.01
CA PRO A 31 -7.67 -2.15 -8.16
C PRO A 31 -8.64 -1.77 -9.27
N ASN A 32 -8.14 -1.68 -10.50
CA ASN A 32 -8.97 -1.46 -11.67
C ASN A 32 -9.45 -2.81 -12.21
N ASP A 33 -10.35 -3.47 -11.47
CA ASP A 33 -10.94 -4.75 -11.87
C ASP A 33 -12.45 -4.60 -12.07
N LYS A 34 -12.99 -5.22 -13.14
CA LYS A 34 -14.43 -5.19 -13.44
C LYS A 34 -15.21 -6.21 -12.61
N SER A 35 -14.52 -7.17 -12.01
CA SER A 35 -15.10 -8.19 -11.15
C SER A 35 -15.52 -7.64 -9.80
N CYS A 36 -15.10 -6.43 -9.40
CA CYS A 36 -15.58 -5.80 -8.19
C CYS A 36 -15.67 -4.29 -8.36
N ALA A 37 -16.87 -3.73 -8.20
CA ALA A 37 -17.07 -2.29 -8.32
C ALA A 37 -16.75 -1.53 -7.01
N ASP A 38 -16.83 -2.22 -5.87
CA ASP A 38 -16.64 -1.63 -4.55
C ASP A 38 -15.51 -2.29 -3.76
N TRP A 39 -14.58 -1.46 -3.30
CA TRP A 39 -13.33 -1.89 -2.70
C TRP A 39 -13.18 -1.27 -1.32
N ASP A 40 -13.00 -2.13 -0.33
CA ASP A 40 -12.70 -1.81 1.05
C ASP A 40 -11.22 -2.12 1.35
N TRP A 41 -10.57 -1.28 2.15
CA TRP A 41 -9.16 -1.46 2.47
C TRP A 41 -9.01 -2.22 3.80
N ASP A 42 -8.32 -3.37 3.78
CA ASP A 42 -7.99 -4.09 5.01
C ASP A 42 -6.63 -3.60 5.53
N ASP A 43 -6.64 -2.70 6.52
CA ASP A 43 -5.43 -2.17 7.18
C ASP A 43 -4.58 -3.25 7.88
N GLU A 44 -5.17 -4.40 8.24
CA GLU A 44 -4.42 -5.47 8.89
C GLU A 44 -3.56 -6.25 7.88
N LEU A 45 -4.08 -6.42 6.67
CA LEU A 45 -3.42 -7.13 5.58
C LEU A 45 -2.69 -6.20 4.63
N GLY A 46 -3.05 -4.91 4.61
CA GLY A 46 -2.56 -3.93 3.66
C GLY A 46 -2.99 -4.24 2.23
N VAL A 47 -4.23 -4.70 2.01
CA VAL A 47 -4.73 -5.03 0.67
C VAL A 47 -6.19 -4.64 0.51
N TRP A 48 -6.63 -4.55 -0.74
CA TRP A 48 -8.02 -4.27 -1.08
C TRP A 48 -8.88 -5.54 -1.00
N GLN A 49 -9.99 -5.46 -0.30
CA GLN A 49 -11.06 -6.46 -0.25
C GLN A 49 -12.23 -5.98 -1.11
N CYS A 50 -12.83 -6.90 -1.84
CA CYS A 50 -14.06 -6.61 -2.57
C CYS A 50 -15.25 -6.60 -1.61
N ASP A 51 -15.91 -5.45 -1.42
CA ASP A 51 -17.15 -5.34 -0.62
C ASP A 51 -18.42 -5.30 -1.48
N ASP A 52 -18.26 -5.29 -2.81
CA ASP A 52 -19.38 -5.28 -3.75
C ASP A 52 -20.31 -6.49 -3.55
N SER A 53 -21.51 -6.20 -3.05
CA SER A 53 -22.54 -7.21 -2.80
C SER A 53 -23.10 -7.89 -4.05
N SER A 54 -22.97 -7.24 -5.21
CA SER A 54 -23.44 -7.77 -6.49
C SER A 54 -22.41 -8.68 -7.18
N SER A 55 -21.17 -8.70 -6.67
CA SER A 55 -20.08 -9.49 -7.19
C SER A 55 -20.04 -10.90 -6.58
N GLY A 56 -19.70 -11.91 -7.41
CA GLY A 56 -19.35 -13.25 -6.94
C GLY A 56 -18.06 -13.30 -6.11
N TYR A 57 -17.28 -12.21 -6.10
CA TYR A 57 -16.04 -12.06 -5.34
C TYR A 57 -16.22 -11.27 -4.04
N ARG A 58 -17.46 -11.06 -3.59
CA ARG A 58 -17.71 -10.39 -2.31
C ARG A 58 -16.91 -11.05 -1.17
N GLY A 59 -16.24 -10.23 -0.36
CA GLY A 59 -15.39 -10.66 0.74
C GLY A 59 -14.02 -11.24 0.32
N HIS A 60 -13.71 -11.26 -0.97
CA HIS A 60 -12.43 -11.76 -1.46
C HIS A 60 -11.36 -10.65 -1.42
N TYR A 61 -10.13 -11.04 -1.11
CA TYR A 61 -8.98 -10.15 -1.05
C TYR A 61 -8.24 -10.15 -2.38
N PHE A 62 -7.94 -8.98 -2.92
CA PHE A 62 -7.23 -8.84 -4.18
C PHE A 62 -5.78 -8.42 -3.95
N TYR A 63 -4.85 -9.25 -4.44
CA TYR A 63 -3.42 -8.95 -4.37
C TYR A 63 -2.67 -9.59 -5.54
N GLY A 64 -1.85 -8.78 -6.22
CA GLY A 64 -1.01 -9.24 -7.33
C GLY A 64 -1.78 -9.88 -8.49
N GLY A 65 -2.98 -9.37 -8.80
CA GLY A 65 -3.84 -9.89 -9.88
C GLY A 65 -4.59 -11.18 -9.54
N ARG A 66 -4.67 -11.57 -8.27
CA ARG A 66 -5.40 -12.76 -7.81
C ARG A 66 -6.37 -12.42 -6.70
N TYR A 67 -7.49 -13.14 -6.68
CA TYR A 67 -8.49 -13.10 -5.63
C TYR A 67 -8.27 -14.25 -4.65
N TYR A 68 -8.29 -13.94 -3.36
CA TYR A 68 -8.23 -14.90 -2.26
C TYR A 68 -9.56 -14.92 -1.54
N GLN A 69 -10.16 -16.09 -1.42
CA GLN A 69 -11.54 -16.27 -0.93
C GLN A 69 -11.76 -15.73 0.48
N ASN A 70 -10.73 -15.76 1.33
CA ASN A 70 -10.80 -15.24 2.68
C ASN A 70 -9.42 -14.86 3.22
N LYS A 71 -9.42 -14.13 4.33
CA LYS A 71 -8.22 -13.62 4.99
C LYS A 71 -7.22 -14.72 5.31
N SER A 72 -7.69 -15.86 5.82
CA SER A 72 -6.85 -17.00 6.18
C SER A 72 -6.15 -17.60 4.96
N THR A 73 -6.85 -17.76 3.83
CA THR A 73 -6.24 -18.25 2.58
C THR A 73 -5.19 -17.29 2.05
N PHE A 74 -5.45 -15.98 2.13
CA PHE A 74 -4.47 -14.98 1.74
C PHE A 74 -3.23 -15.03 2.65
N LYS A 75 -3.42 -14.98 3.97
CA LYS A 75 -2.31 -15.02 4.95
C LYS A 75 -1.43 -16.26 4.84
N ASN A 76 -2.01 -17.41 4.50
CA ASN A 76 -1.26 -18.65 4.34
C ASN A 76 -0.53 -18.76 2.99
N SER A 77 -0.86 -17.90 2.01
CA SER A 77 -0.24 -17.92 0.69
C SER A 77 1.22 -17.46 0.73
N SER A 78 2.03 -17.99 -0.18
CA SER A 78 3.41 -17.52 -0.37
C SER A 78 3.47 -16.06 -0.85
N ALA A 79 2.45 -15.61 -1.58
CA ALA A 79 2.33 -14.22 -2.04
C ALA A 79 2.22 -13.25 -0.86
N PHE A 80 1.38 -13.56 0.13
CA PHE A 80 1.28 -12.74 1.35
C PHE A 80 2.57 -12.79 2.17
N LYS A 81 3.18 -13.96 2.35
CA LYS A 81 4.45 -14.06 3.09
C LYS A 81 5.55 -13.21 2.45
N SER A 82 5.60 -13.20 1.12
CA SER A 82 6.54 -12.36 0.37
C SER A 82 6.17 -10.87 0.51
N TYR A 83 4.88 -10.54 0.40
CA TYR A 83 4.37 -9.19 0.56
C TYR A 83 4.69 -8.63 1.95
N GLN A 84 4.38 -9.40 3.00
CA GLN A 84 4.62 -9.07 4.40
C GLN A 84 6.09 -8.79 4.70
N SER A 85 7.01 -9.49 4.02
CA SER A 85 8.45 -9.27 4.16
C SER A 85 8.98 -8.11 3.28
N SER A 86 8.14 -7.54 2.42
CA SER A 86 8.53 -6.49 1.47
C SER A 86 8.35 -5.09 2.08
N ALA A 87 9.14 -4.12 1.62
CA ALA A 87 9.00 -2.72 2.02
C ALA A 87 7.68 -2.08 1.58
N GLU A 88 6.98 -2.71 0.64
CA GLU A 88 5.66 -2.29 0.14
C GLU A 88 4.51 -2.75 1.04
N PHE A 89 4.79 -3.54 2.09
CA PHE A 89 3.77 -4.00 3.02
C PHE A 89 3.12 -2.83 3.77
N LYS A 90 1.84 -2.60 3.48
CA LYS A 90 1.03 -1.56 4.14
C LYS A 90 0.07 -2.13 5.22
N GLY A 91 0.29 -3.37 5.67
CA GLY A 91 -0.55 -4.05 6.65
C GLY A 91 -0.04 -3.96 8.10
N GLY A 92 -0.96 -4.03 9.05
CA GLY A 92 -0.70 -4.08 10.48
C GLY A 92 -0.85 -2.74 11.20
N ILE A 93 -1.32 -2.79 12.45
CA ILE A 93 -1.48 -1.64 13.35
C ILE A 93 -0.11 -0.95 13.50
N GLY A 94 0.12 0.12 12.73
CA GLY A 94 1.40 0.82 12.70
C GLY A 94 2.07 0.98 11.32
N SER A 95 1.32 1.03 10.22
CA SER A 95 1.86 1.39 8.88
C SER A 95 2.33 2.85 8.75
N GLY A 96 2.71 3.48 9.87
CA GLY A 96 3.61 4.62 9.93
C GLY A 96 4.93 4.15 10.56
N SER A 97 5.98 4.13 9.75
CA SER A 97 7.38 4.11 10.21
C SER A 97 7.85 2.85 10.96
N LYS A 98 7.98 1.72 10.26
CA LYS A 98 9.12 0.82 10.55
C LYS A 98 10.19 1.08 9.51
N GLY A 99 11.02 2.08 9.82
CA GLY A 99 12.22 2.39 9.08
C GLY A 99 13.02 1.12 8.85
N GLY A 100 13.32 0.85 7.59
CA GLY A 100 14.31 -0.16 7.27
C GLY A 100 15.66 0.29 7.81
N PHE A 101 16.35 -0.59 8.53
CA PHE A 101 17.79 -0.82 8.41
C PHE A 101 17.99 -2.30 8.76
N GLY A 102 18.12 -3.11 7.72
CA GLY A 102 18.76 -4.42 7.86
C GLY A 102 20.26 -4.23 8.03
N GLY A 103 20.89 -5.18 8.73
CA GLY A 103 22.34 -5.37 8.76
C GLY A 103 23.03 -4.78 9.96
#